data_AF-A0A6G5SZ54-F1
#
_entry.id   AF-A0A6G5SZ54-F1
#
_cell.length_a   1.000
_cell.length_b   1.000
_cell.length_c   1.000
_cell.angle_alpha   90.00
_cell.angle_beta   90.00
_cell.angle_gamma   90.00
#
_symmetry.space_group_name_H-M   'P 1'
#
loop_
_entity.id
_entity.type
_entity.pdbx_description
1 polymer ?
#
loop_
_entity_poly.entity_id
_entity_poly.type
_entity_poly.pdbx_seq_one_letter_code
_entity_poly.pdbx_strand_id
1 'polypeptide(L)'
;GHRISFISTPRNIHRLPEIPPHLASSFTLVKIPLPKIQGLPENAESTMDVGPEDHGLLKKAYDGMEDHVARFLRNSCADAVIYDFTGFWVSSIAMDLGIPRFFFCIFPSWFMDFCGTAEDLIDELKDRKSPEDFMSPPKWVTFGTKVAYKYYEAKLIVGVGEKNASGFSDTYRAGIGISQSDAVIIRHCHEFETQWFNLLANLYQKEIIPLGQLPPHFQETENPSSANWVSIKEWLDTKTKGSVLYIALGSEATPNQDQLTELAHGLELSQLPFLWAFRKPATSTVKLPDGFEKRTEGRGMVWKGWAPQLNILGH
;
A
#
# COMPACT_ATOMS: atom_id res chain seq x y z
N GLY A 1 16.73 14.95 19.59
CA GLY A 1 16.02 14.06 18.64
C GLY A 1 14.55 14.38 18.65
N HIS A 2 13.79 13.85 17.69
CA HIS A 2 12.33 14.04 17.62
C HIS A 2 11.61 13.07 18.57
N ARG A 3 10.47 13.50 19.14
CA ARG A 3 9.52 12.61 19.82
C ARG A 3 8.37 12.30 18.87
N ILE A 4 8.00 11.03 18.76
CA ILE A 4 7.01 10.53 17.81
C ILE A 4 5.87 9.89 18.59
N SER A 5 4.65 10.38 18.36
CA SER A 5 3.42 9.72 18.80
C SER A 5 2.81 9.02 17.58
N PHE A 6 2.86 7.68 17.55
CA PHE A 6 2.27 6.89 16.48
C PHE A 6 0.86 6.47 16.88
N ILE A 7 -0.14 7.05 16.23
CA ILE A 7 -1.56 6.78 16.49
C ILE A 7 -2.03 5.64 15.62
N SER A 8 -2.58 4.59 16.24
CA SER A 8 -3.24 3.51 15.51
C SER A 8 -4.20 2.74 16.44
N THR A 9 -4.88 1.75 15.90
CA THR A 9 -5.81 0.93 16.64
C THR A 9 -5.07 -0.15 17.44
N PRO A 10 -5.67 -0.70 18.53
CA PRO A 10 -4.99 -1.64 19.40
C PRO A 10 -4.40 -2.86 18.68
N ARG A 11 -5.16 -3.58 17.85
CA ARG A 11 -4.69 -4.78 17.15
C ARG A 11 -3.61 -4.45 16.12
N ASN A 12 -3.71 -3.32 15.44
CA ASN A 12 -2.64 -2.88 14.53
C ASN A 12 -1.35 -2.59 15.29
N ILE A 13 -1.42 -1.94 16.45
CA ILE A 13 -0.23 -1.72 17.30
C ILE A 13 0.39 -3.04 17.75
N HIS A 14 -0.40 -4.07 18.09
CA HIS A 14 0.14 -5.39 18.45
C HIS A 14 0.80 -6.13 17.26
N ARG A 15 0.52 -5.72 16.01
CA ARG A 15 1.14 -6.29 14.80
C ARG A 15 2.42 -5.56 14.38
N LEU A 16 2.70 -4.39 14.94
CA LEU A 16 3.90 -3.63 14.61
C LEU A 16 5.15 -4.38 15.06
N PRO A 17 6.27 -4.24 14.34
CA PRO A 17 7.56 -4.72 14.84
C PRO A 17 7.93 -4.01 16.14
N GLU A 18 8.79 -4.65 16.93
CA GLU A 18 9.32 -4.03 18.13
C GLU A 18 10.11 -2.76 17.79
N ILE A 19 9.90 -1.71 18.59
CA ILE A 19 10.66 -0.47 18.44
C ILE A 19 12.11 -0.75 18.84
N PRO A 20 13.10 -0.43 18.00
CA PRO A 20 14.50 -0.61 18.35
C PRO A 20 14.83 0.07 19.70
N PRO A 21 15.61 -0.57 20.61
CA PRO A 21 15.84 -0.03 21.94
C PRO A 21 16.38 1.41 21.97
N HIS A 22 17.22 1.77 21.00
CA HIS A 22 17.79 3.12 20.87
C HIS A 22 16.76 4.19 20.44
N LEU A 23 15.57 3.79 19.98
CA LEU A 23 14.45 4.67 19.63
C LEU A 23 13.32 4.61 20.66
N ALA A 24 13.34 3.66 21.59
CA ALA A 24 12.22 3.40 22.51
C ALA A 24 11.80 4.64 23.33
N SER A 25 12.75 5.45 23.79
CA SER A 25 12.46 6.69 24.53
C SER A 25 11.85 7.81 23.67
N SER A 26 11.95 7.70 22.36
CA SER A 26 11.49 8.70 21.39
C SER A 26 10.14 8.35 20.77
N PHE A 27 9.63 7.13 20.97
CA PHE A 27 8.36 6.66 20.40
C PHE A 27 7.31 6.42 21.48
N THR A 28 6.11 6.92 21.24
CA THR A 28 4.91 6.64 22.04
C THR A 28 3.85 6.04 21.12
N LEU A 29 3.42 4.81 21.39
CA LEU A 29 2.34 4.15 20.65
C LEU A 29 0.99 4.51 21.27
N VAL A 30 0.19 5.29 20.55
CA VAL A 30 -1.10 5.80 21.00
C VAL A 30 -2.22 4.92 20.48
N LYS A 31 -2.84 4.14 21.37
CA LYS A 31 -3.93 3.21 21.04
C LYS A 31 -5.27 3.94 21.08
N ILE A 32 -5.91 4.09 19.92
CA ILE A 32 -7.29 4.61 19.83
C ILE A 32 -8.20 3.49 19.31
N PRO A 33 -9.22 3.06 20.08
CA PRO A 33 -10.13 2.02 19.63
C PRO A 33 -10.87 2.40 18.34
N LEU A 34 -10.98 1.44 17.42
CA LEU A 34 -11.80 1.59 16.23
C LEU A 34 -13.28 1.46 16.64
N PRO A 35 -14.15 2.42 16.28
CA PRO A 35 -15.59 2.33 16.51
C PRO A 35 -16.20 1.07 15.88
N LYS A 36 -17.18 0.47 16.57
CA LYS A 36 -17.92 -0.68 16.02
C LYS A 36 -18.88 -0.20 14.93
N ILE A 37 -18.80 -0.79 13.75
CA ILE A 37 -19.69 -0.53 12.61
C ILE A 37 -20.49 -1.80 12.30
N GLN A 38 -21.80 -1.67 12.10
CA GLN A 38 -22.64 -2.79 11.68
C GLN A 38 -22.16 -3.35 10.34
N GLY A 39 -22.00 -4.67 10.26
CA GLY A 39 -21.50 -5.37 9.06
C GLY A 39 -19.99 -5.60 9.07
N LEU A 40 -19.23 -4.86 9.89
CA LEU A 40 -17.80 -5.09 10.06
C LEU A 40 -17.56 -6.17 11.14
N PRO A 41 -16.68 -7.17 10.91
CA PRO A 41 -16.35 -8.16 11.93
C PRO A 41 -15.84 -7.51 13.23
N GLU A 42 -16.22 -8.05 14.39
CA GLU A 42 -15.94 -7.43 15.71
C GLU A 42 -14.46 -7.12 15.96
N ASN A 43 -13.58 -7.87 15.30
CA ASN A 43 -12.14 -7.85 15.49
C ASN A 43 -11.37 -7.30 14.28
N ALA A 44 -12.07 -6.74 13.29
CA ALA A 44 -11.45 -6.18 12.10
C ALA A 44 -10.94 -4.77 12.38
N GLU A 45 -9.62 -4.59 12.26
CA GLU A 45 -8.98 -3.28 12.40
C GLU A 45 -8.04 -2.95 11.22
N SER A 46 -7.91 -3.86 10.26
CA SER A 46 -7.04 -3.75 9.08
C SER A 46 -7.71 -4.36 7.86
N THR A 47 -7.28 -3.95 6.67
CA THR A 47 -7.63 -4.59 5.39
C THR A 47 -7.30 -6.09 5.41
N MET A 48 -6.27 -6.49 6.14
CA MET A 48 -5.91 -7.89 6.36
C MET A 48 -6.98 -8.73 7.10
N ASP A 49 -7.91 -8.09 7.79
CA ASP A 49 -8.96 -8.76 8.57
C ASP A 49 -10.26 -8.98 7.78
N VAL A 50 -10.40 -8.39 6.58
CA VAL A 50 -11.65 -8.32 5.83
C VAL A 50 -11.43 -8.50 4.31
N GLY A 51 -12.51 -8.73 3.55
CA GLY A 51 -12.46 -8.74 2.09
C GLY A 51 -12.51 -7.32 1.48
N PRO A 52 -12.14 -7.15 0.19
CA PRO A 52 -12.21 -5.87 -0.51
C PRO A 52 -13.58 -5.17 -0.43
N GLU A 53 -14.66 -5.94 -0.39
CA GLU A 53 -16.03 -5.48 -0.27
C GLU A 53 -16.31 -4.72 1.04
N ASP A 54 -15.57 -5.04 2.11
CA ASP A 54 -15.74 -4.46 3.43
C ASP A 54 -14.77 -3.29 3.70
N HIS A 55 -13.86 -3.00 2.77
CA HIS A 55 -12.90 -1.90 2.91
C HIS A 55 -13.60 -0.54 3.13
N GLY A 56 -14.78 -0.35 2.54
CA GLY A 56 -15.60 0.85 2.77
C GLY A 56 -16.12 0.96 4.21
N LEU A 57 -16.50 -0.17 4.83
CA LEU A 57 -16.94 -0.21 6.23
C LEU A 57 -15.77 0.01 7.19
N LEU A 58 -14.59 -0.52 6.86
CA LEU A 58 -13.38 -0.28 7.63
C LEU A 58 -12.99 1.21 7.61
N LYS A 59 -13.04 1.86 6.44
CA LYS A 59 -12.84 3.32 6.31
C LYS A 59 -13.87 4.11 7.10
N LYS A 60 -15.14 3.72 7.05
CA LYS A 60 -16.21 4.33 7.86
C LYS A 60 -15.91 4.24 9.36
N ALA A 61 -15.40 3.11 9.82
CA ALA A 61 -14.99 2.92 11.19
C ALA A 61 -13.80 3.85 11.54
N TYR A 62 -12.81 3.93 10.65
CA TYR A 62 -11.64 4.79 10.80
C TYR A 62 -12.01 6.28 10.87
N ASP A 63 -12.97 6.74 10.06
CA ASP A 63 -13.49 8.11 10.13
C ASP A 63 -14.13 8.41 11.49
N GLY A 64 -14.79 7.43 12.11
CA GLY A 64 -15.34 7.58 13.46
C GLY A 64 -14.29 7.75 14.57
N MET A 65 -12.99 7.64 14.25
CA MET A 65 -11.90 7.96 15.19
C MET A 65 -11.64 9.46 15.30
N GLU A 66 -12.23 10.30 14.44
CA GLU A 66 -12.00 11.74 14.33
C GLU A 66 -12.02 12.45 15.69
N ASP A 67 -13.08 12.29 16.49
CA ASP A 67 -13.22 12.92 17.80
C ASP A 67 -12.16 12.49 18.82
N HIS A 68 -11.69 11.25 18.73
CA HIS A 68 -10.66 10.72 19.62
C HIS A 68 -9.29 11.30 19.26
N VAL A 69 -8.98 11.38 17.96
CA VAL A 69 -7.75 11.99 17.47
C VAL A 69 -7.76 13.50 17.68
N ALA A 70 -8.90 14.19 17.49
CA ALA A 70 -9.04 15.60 17.80
C ALA A 70 -8.75 15.91 19.27
N ARG A 71 -9.30 15.11 20.18
CA ARG A 71 -9.00 15.22 21.62
C ARG A 71 -7.53 14.94 21.92
N PHE A 72 -6.93 13.95 21.26
CA PHE A 72 -5.50 13.67 21.44
C PHE A 72 -4.65 14.86 21.00
N LEU A 73 -4.86 15.38 19.77
CA LEU A 73 -4.09 16.49 19.22
C LEU A 73 -4.22 17.77 20.06
N ARG A 74 -5.44 18.10 20.52
CA ARG A 74 -5.71 19.24 21.43
C ARG A 74 -4.92 19.18 22.74
N ASN A 75 -4.73 17.98 23.27
CA ASN A 75 -4.01 17.75 24.52
C ASN A 75 -2.52 17.41 24.30
N SER A 76 -2.07 17.40 23.05
CA SER A 76 -0.69 17.15 22.68
C SER A 76 0.11 18.44 22.57
N CYS A 77 1.43 18.32 22.56
CA CYS A 77 2.35 19.39 22.16
C CYS A 77 2.98 19.06 20.79
N ALA A 78 2.16 18.55 19.85
CA ALA A 78 2.66 18.15 18.55
C ALA A 78 3.11 19.37 17.73
N ASP A 79 4.37 19.37 17.31
CA ASP A 79 4.94 20.41 16.44
C ASP A 79 4.55 20.24 14.97
N ALA A 80 4.07 19.04 14.59
CA ALA A 80 3.60 18.70 13.25
C ALA A 80 2.76 17.42 13.30
N VAL A 81 1.93 17.21 12.27
CA VAL A 81 1.24 15.94 11.99
C VAL A 81 1.61 15.42 10.61
N ILE A 82 1.78 14.10 10.52
CA ILE A 82 1.95 13.37 9.26
C ILE A 82 0.77 12.40 9.15
N TYR A 83 0.06 12.43 8.03
CA TYR A 83 -1.14 11.63 7.79
C TYR A 83 -1.21 11.22 6.31
N ASP A 84 -1.88 10.10 6.03
CA ASP A 84 -2.15 9.66 4.66
C ASP A 84 -3.60 10.01 4.24
N PHE A 85 -4.00 9.57 3.04
CA PHE A 85 -5.35 9.83 2.53
C PHE A 85 -6.46 9.22 3.39
N THR A 86 -6.24 8.10 4.10
CA THR A 86 -7.28 7.52 4.94
C THR A 86 -7.65 8.46 6.08
N GLY A 87 -6.65 9.17 6.63
CA GLY A 87 -6.80 10.19 7.68
C GLY A 87 -7.06 11.60 7.15
N PHE A 88 -7.75 11.77 6.03
CA PHE A 88 -8.01 13.08 5.44
C PHE A 88 -8.64 14.10 6.40
N TRP A 89 -9.43 13.68 7.40
CA TRP A 89 -10.01 14.57 8.42
C TRP A 89 -8.98 15.10 9.43
N VAL A 90 -7.80 14.47 9.55
CA VAL A 90 -6.70 14.94 10.41
C VAL A 90 -6.21 16.32 9.97
N SER A 91 -6.24 16.60 8.67
CA SER A 91 -5.80 17.90 8.15
C SER A 91 -6.68 19.04 8.65
N SER A 92 -8.00 18.86 8.66
CA SER A 92 -8.94 19.87 9.19
C SER A 92 -8.71 20.12 10.68
N ILE A 93 -8.57 19.05 11.48
CA ILE A 93 -8.31 19.16 12.92
C ILE A 93 -7.00 19.92 13.17
N ALA A 94 -5.92 19.53 12.50
CA ALA A 94 -4.62 20.14 12.70
C ALA A 94 -4.59 21.60 12.24
N MET A 95 -5.32 21.93 11.17
CA MET A 95 -5.50 23.31 10.69
C MET A 95 -6.18 24.18 11.74
N ASP A 96 -7.26 23.71 12.36
CA ASP A 96 -7.97 24.44 13.43
C ASP A 96 -7.10 24.66 14.68
N LEU A 97 -6.15 23.76 14.93
CA LEU A 97 -5.21 23.84 16.03
C LEU A 97 -3.93 24.63 15.68
N GLY A 98 -3.78 25.08 14.43
CA GLY A 98 -2.56 25.73 13.95
C GLY A 98 -1.32 24.83 13.94
N ILE A 99 -1.51 23.50 13.89
CA ILE A 99 -0.43 22.51 13.83
C ILE A 99 -0.02 22.31 12.36
N PRO A 100 1.27 22.38 12.00
CA PRO A 100 1.77 22.05 10.66
C PRO A 100 1.39 20.65 10.18
N ARG A 101 1.09 20.51 8.88
CA ARG A 101 0.36 19.38 8.28
C ARG A 101 1.12 18.84 7.08
N PHE A 102 1.56 17.59 7.14
CA PHE A 102 2.30 16.94 6.07
C PHE A 102 1.52 15.74 5.54
N PHE A 103 1.07 15.82 4.28
CA PHE A 103 0.39 14.71 3.63
C PHE A 103 1.43 13.69 3.16
N PHE A 104 1.37 12.46 3.66
CA PHE A 104 2.22 11.36 3.23
C PHE A 104 1.55 10.57 2.11
N CYS A 105 2.00 10.79 0.88
CA CYS A 105 1.57 10.07 -0.30
C CYS A 105 2.35 8.75 -0.43
N ILE A 106 1.63 7.64 -0.31
CA ILE A 106 2.20 6.28 -0.48
C ILE A 106 2.31 5.86 -1.95
N PHE A 107 1.72 6.63 -2.88
CA PHE A 107 1.74 6.35 -4.31
C PHE A 107 2.92 7.07 -5.00
N PRO A 108 3.44 6.53 -6.12
CA PRO A 108 4.48 7.20 -6.89
C PRO A 108 3.95 8.44 -7.62
N SER A 109 4.84 9.36 -7.99
CA SER A 109 4.45 10.64 -8.61
C SER A 109 3.62 10.45 -9.87
N TRP A 110 4.02 9.54 -10.77
CA TRP A 110 3.30 9.31 -12.04
C TRP A 110 1.85 8.87 -11.81
N PHE A 111 1.56 8.11 -10.74
CA PHE A 111 0.20 7.67 -10.43
C PHE A 111 -0.65 8.89 -10.07
N MET A 112 -0.12 9.73 -9.18
CA MET A 112 -0.81 10.93 -8.73
C MET A 112 -0.95 11.97 -9.85
N ASP A 113 0.04 12.09 -10.74
CA ASP A 113 -0.02 12.95 -11.92
C ASP A 113 -1.15 12.56 -12.86
N PHE A 114 -1.44 11.26 -13.01
CA PHE A 114 -2.62 10.82 -13.75
C PHE A 114 -3.93 11.19 -13.05
N CYS A 115 -3.96 11.41 -11.75
CA CYS A 115 -5.19 11.84 -11.09
C CYS A 115 -5.44 13.36 -11.18
N GLY A 116 -4.45 14.14 -11.62
CA GLY A 116 -4.58 15.58 -11.82
C GLY A 116 -4.28 16.39 -10.55
N THR A 117 -4.88 17.56 -10.44
CA THR A 117 -4.71 18.48 -9.30
C THR A 117 -5.44 18.00 -8.04
N ALA A 118 -5.17 18.62 -6.89
CA ALA A 118 -5.94 18.36 -5.67
C ALA A 118 -7.44 18.70 -5.84
N GLU A 119 -7.77 19.70 -6.65
CA GLU A 119 -9.16 20.06 -6.97
C GLU A 119 -9.83 18.99 -7.85
N ASP A 120 -9.12 18.48 -8.87
CA ASP A 120 -9.63 17.41 -9.71
C ASP A 120 -9.93 16.14 -8.88
N LEU A 121 -9.06 15.83 -7.89
CA LEU A 121 -9.27 14.75 -6.93
C LEU A 121 -10.49 14.98 -6.02
N ILE A 122 -10.70 16.20 -5.52
CA ILE A 122 -11.88 16.57 -4.71
C ILE A 122 -13.16 16.41 -5.54
N ASP A 123 -13.13 16.74 -6.82
CA ASP A 123 -14.22 16.53 -7.78
C ASP A 123 -14.25 15.11 -8.37
N GLU A 124 -13.72 14.14 -7.62
CA GLU A 124 -13.76 12.71 -7.93
C GLU A 124 -13.15 12.36 -9.31
N LEU A 125 -12.02 12.98 -9.68
CA LEU A 125 -11.34 12.90 -10.99
C LEU A 125 -11.91 13.83 -12.08
N LYS A 126 -12.82 14.75 -11.73
CA LYS A 126 -13.38 15.79 -12.60
C LYS A 126 -13.86 15.28 -13.96
N ASP A 127 -13.08 15.48 -15.03
CA ASP A 127 -13.45 15.12 -16.39
C ASP A 127 -13.05 13.69 -16.76
N ARG A 128 -12.20 13.02 -15.96
CA ARG A 128 -11.66 11.67 -16.25
C ARG A 128 -12.47 10.59 -15.53
N LYS A 129 -13.64 10.28 -16.07
CA LYS A 129 -14.62 9.38 -15.42
C LYS A 129 -14.78 8.02 -16.13
N SER A 130 -14.13 7.83 -17.28
CA SER A 130 -14.16 6.58 -18.03
C SER A 130 -12.77 5.91 -18.07
N PRO A 131 -12.69 4.56 -18.19
CA PRO A 131 -11.41 3.88 -18.33
C PRO A 131 -10.57 4.42 -19.50
N GLU A 132 -11.22 4.76 -20.62
CA GLU A 132 -10.59 5.28 -21.82
C GLU A 132 -9.80 6.57 -21.55
N ASP A 133 -10.27 7.41 -20.61
CA ASP A 133 -9.59 8.64 -20.21
C ASP A 133 -8.19 8.35 -19.64
N PHE A 134 -7.97 7.18 -19.02
CA PHE A 134 -6.71 6.77 -18.39
C PHE A 134 -5.79 5.93 -19.29
N MET A 135 -6.29 5.52 -20.45
CA MET A 135 -5.54 4.73 -21.44
C MET A 135 -4.62 5.58 -22.32
N SER A 136 -4.49 6.87 -22.03
CA SER A 136 -3.51 7.78 -22.62
C SER A 136 -2.99 8.78 -21.58
N PRO A 137 -1.79 9.34 -21.78
CA PRO A 137 -1.30 10.43 -20.93
C PRO A 137 -2.30 11.60 -20.94
N PRO A 138 -2.65 12.18 -19.78
CA PRO A 138 -3.53 13.33 -19.72
C PRO A 138 -2.89 14.58 -20.35
N LYS A 139 -3.74 15.56 -20.71
CA LYS A 139 -3.35 16.80 -21.41
C LYS A 139 -2.25 17.63 -20.72
N TRP A 140 -2.09 17.49 -19.40
CA TRP A 140 -1.05 18.21 -18.64
C TRP A 140 0.30 17.50 -18.62
N VAL A 141 0.38 16.25 -19.09
CA VAL A 141 1.66 15.56 -19.34
C VAL A 141 2.19 16.02 -20.70
N THR A 142 3.12 16.97 -20.67
CA THR A 142 3.65 17.63 -21.88
C THR A 142 4.97 17.06 -22.38
N PHE A 143 5.56 16.11 -21.65
CA PHE A 143 6.77 15.40 -22.07
C PHE A 143 6.45 14.05 -22.73
N GLY A 144 7.34 13.59 -23.61
CA GLY A 144 7.15 12.33 -24.33
C GLY A 144 7.17 11.13 -23.39
N THR A 145 6.06 10.38 -23.32
CA THR A 145 5.92 9.17 -22.50
C THR A 145 5.01 8.15 -23.17
N LYS A 146 5.19 6.88 -22.81
CA LYS A 146 4.30 5.76 -23.20
C LYS A 146 3.51 5.20 -22.00
N VAL A 147 3.68 5.79 -20.82
CA VAL A 147 2.92 5.38 -19.64
C VAL A 147 1.44 5.61 -19.91
N ALA A 148 0.64 4.58 -19.72
CA ALA A 148 -0.80 4.59 -19.83
C ALA A 148 -1.34 3.39 -19.07
N TYR A 149 -2.54 3.51 -18.52
CA TYR A 149 -3.21 2.37 -17.90
C TYR A 149 -3.75 1.42 -18.97
N LYS A 150 -3.66 0.12 -18.73
CA LYS A 150 -4.47 -0.85 -19.46
C LYS A 150 -5.92 -0.73 -19.01
N TYR A 151 -6.86 -1.15 -19.84
CA TYR A 151 -8.29 -1.01 -19.56
C TYR A 151 -8.71 -1.54 -18.18
N TYR A 152 -8.19 -2.70 -17.75
CA TYR A 152 -8.51 -3.26 -16.43
C TYR A 152 -7.89 -2.48 -15.27
N GLU A 153 -6.76 -1.80 -15.48
CA GLU A 153 -6.11 -0.95 -14.47
C GLU A 153 -6.86 0.39 -14.41
N ALA A 154 -7.23 0.94 -15.56
CA ALA A 154 -8.03 2.15 -15.69
C ALA A 154 -9.40 2.02 -15.00
N LYS A 155 -10.04 0.85 -15.08
CA LYS A 155 -11.25 0.55 -14.31
C LYS A 155 -11.06 0.70 -12.81
N LEU A 156 -9.90 0.27 -12.28
CA LEU A 156 -9.58 0.44 -10.86
C LEU A 156 -9.41 1.92 -10.52
N ILE A 157 -8.77 2.71 -11.40
CA ILE A 157 -8.62 4.15 -11.20
C ILE A 157 -9.97 4.87 -11.21
N VAL A 158 -10.88 4.55 -12.13
CA VAL A 158 -12.23 5.11 -12.11
C VAL A 158 -12.96 4.72 -10.81
N GLY A 159 -12.81 3.48 -10.37
CA GLY A 159 -13.42 2.98 -9.12
C GLY A 159 -12.96 3.72 -7.87
N VAL A 160 -11.72 4.24 -7.79
CA VAL A 160 -11.29 5.06 -6.64
C VAL A 160 -11.94 6.45 -6.61
N GLY A 161 -12.56 6.86 -7.72
CA GLY A 161 -13.44 8.03 -7.83
C GLY A 161 -14.82 7.81 -7.19
N GLU A 162 -15.25 6.58 -7.01
CA GLU A 162 -16.60 6.25 -6.52
C GLU A 162 -16.68 6.30 -4.99
N LYS A 163 -17.83 6.76 -4.48
CA LYS A 163 -18.11 6.76 -3.04
C LYS A 163 -18.27 5.33 -2.53
N ASN A 164 -17.59 5.01 -1.43
CA ASN A 164 -17.75 3.73 -0.74
C ASN A 164 -18.66 3.88 0.50
N ALA A 165 -18.78 2.83 1.31
CA ALA A 165 -19.67 2.81 2.49
C ALA A 165 -19.37 3.88 3.56
N SER A 166 -18.21 4.53 3.53
CA SER A 166 -17.90 5.71 4.36
C SER A 166 -18.61 7.00 3.90
N GLY A 167 -19.12 7.03 2.67
CA GLY A 167 -19.69 8.23 2.03
C GLY A 167 -18.68 9.07 1.25
N PHE A 168 -17.39 8.73 1.32
CA PHE A 168 -16.30 9.43 0.62
C PHE A 168 -15.56 8.49 -0.35
N SER A 169 -15.15 9.02 -1.50
CA SER A 169 -14.24 8.33 -2.42
C SER A 169 -12.79 8.45 -1.95
N ASP A 170 -11.91 7.58 -2.46
CA ASP A 170 -10.48 7.62 -2.10
C ASP A 170 -9.78 8.83 -2.74
N THR A 171 -10.28 9.27 -3.90
CA THR A 171 -9.81 10.50 -4.57
C THR A 171 -10.18 11.74 -3.79
N TYR A 172 -11.42 11.85 -3.29
CA TYR A 172 -11.84 12.97 -2.43
C TYR A 172 -10.96 13.05 -1.17
N ARG A 173 -10.74 11.91 -0.51
CA ARG A 173 -9.86 11.78 0.65
C ARG A 173 -8.45 12.29 0.37
N ALA A 174 -7.83 11.85 -0.72
CA ALA A 174 -6.51 12.31 -1.13
C ALA A 174 -6.51 13.82 -1.45
N GLY A 175 -7.51 14.30 -2.20
CA GLY A 175 -7.63 15.70 -2.59
C GLY A 175 -7.78 16.65 -1.40
N ILE A 176 -8.61 16.32 -0.41
CA ILE A 176 -8.70 17.07 0.85
C ILE A 176 -7.38 17.03 1.61
N GLY A 177 -6.80 15.83 1.77
CA GLY A 177 -5.54 15.68 2.50
C GLY A 177 -4.39 16.48 1.89
N ILE A 178 -4.29 16.50 0.55
CA ILE A 178 -3.30 17.28 -0.20
C ILE A 178 -3.60 18.77 -0.11
N SER A 179 -4.81 19.20 -0.49
CA SER A 179 -5.17 20.63 -0.56
C SER A 179 -4.95 21.34 0.77
N GLN A 180 -5.27 20.68 1.88
CA GLN A 180 -5.12 21.23 3.22
C GLN A 180 -3.72 21.06 3.82
N SER A 181 -2.82 20.26 3.25
CA SER A 181 -1.45 20.11 3.76
C SER A 181 -0.59 21.37 3.55
N ASP A 182 0.47 21.56 4.36
CA ASP A 182 1.52 22.55 4.10
C ASP A 182 2.52 22.04 3.05
N ALA A 183 2.82 20.74 3.08
CA ALA A 183 3.68 20.07 2.11
C ALA A 183 3.26 18.60 1.90
N VAL A 184 3.64 18.05 0.76
CA VAL A 184 3.39 16.65 0.40
C VAL A 184 4.70 15.86 0.48
N ILE A 185 4.74 14.87 1.35
CA ILE A 185 5.83 13.90 1.43
C ILE A 185 5.48 12.73 0.50
N ILE A 186 6.39 12.33 -0.37
CA ILE A 186 6.12 11.26 -1.34
C ILE A 186 7.30 10.30 -1.45
N ARG A 187 6.99 9.01 -1.64
CA ARG A 187 8.00 8.02 -2.03
C ARG A 187 8.47 8.32 -3.45
N HIS A 188 9.72 8.71 -3.60
CA HIS A 188 10.26 9.16 -4.89
C HIS A 188 11.78 8.96 -4.99
N CYS A 189 12.28 8.79 -6.22
CA CYS A 189 13.70 8.78 -6.53
C CYS A 189 13.92 9.54 -7.85
N HIS A 190 14.69 10.63 -7.78
CA HIS A 190 14.86 11.54 -8.90
C HIS A 190 15.43 10.84 -10.13
N GLU A 191 16.39 9.94 -9.93
CA GLU A 191 17.04 9.16 -10.97
C GLU A 191 16.06 8.33 -11.81
N PHE A 192 14.91 7.94 -11.25
CA PHE A 192 13.89 7.15 -11.95
C PHE A 192 12.74 8.00 -12.51
N GLU A 193 12.32 9.07 -11.83
CA GLU A 193 11.01 9.69 -12.06
C GLU A 193 11.01 11.23 -12.09
N THR A 194 12.16 11.89 -12.34
CA THR A 194 12.30 13.37 -12.26
C THR A 194 11.19 14.17 -12.98
N GLN A 195 10.79 13.78 -14.20
CA GLN A 195 9.78 14.54 -14.96
C GLN A 195 8.39 14.47 -14.30
N TRP A 196 8.04 13.32 -13.72
CA TRP A 196 6.80 13.13 -12.96
C TRP A 196 6.82 13.95 -11.66
N PHE A 197 7.93 13.94 -10.93
CA PHE A 197 8.07 14.76 -9.73
C PHE A 197 7.84 16.25 -9.97
N ASN A 198 8.46 16.79 -11.03
CA ASN A 198 8.30 18.18 -11.40
C ASN A 198 6.87 18.50 -11.84
N LEU A 199 6.21 17.58 -12.54
CA LEU A 199 4.81 17.71 -12.91
C LEU A 199 3.91 17.73 -11.65
N LEU A 200 4.16 16.85 -10.69
CA LEU A 200 3.38 16.77 -9.45
C LEU A 200 3.48 18.07 -8.65
N ALA A 201 4.68 18.62 -8.52
CA ALA A 201 4.90 19.91 -7.88
C ALA A 201 4.10 21.03 -8.57
N ASN A 202 4.02 21.02 -9.90
CA ASN A 202 3.21 21.96 -10.67
C ASN A 202 1.70 21.71 -10.52
N LEU A 203 1.23 20.46 -10.44
CA LEU A 203 -0.19 20.17 -10.28
C LEU A 203 -0.70 20.55 -8.88
N TYR A 204 0.13 20.36 -7.85
CA TYR A 204 -0.29 20.59 -6.46
C TYR A 204 0.03 21.98 -5.95
N GLN A 205 0.93 22.71 -6.61
CA GLN A 205 1.34 24.07 -6.21
C GLN A 205 1.79 24.09 -4.73
N LYS A 206 2.50 23.05 -4.31
CA LYS A 206 2.97 22.82 -2.95
C LYS A 206 4.41 22.31 -2.96
N GLU A 207 5.09 22.46 -1.82
CA GLU A 207 6.38 21.81 -1.61
C GLU A 207 6.17 20.28 -1.62
N ILE A 208 6.91 19.61 -2.50
CA ILE A 208 6.96 18.15 -2.57
C ILE A 208 8.28 17.69 -1.97
N ILE A 209 8.23 16.87 -0.95
CA ILE A 209 9.38 16.37 -0.20
C ILE A 209 9.62 14.90 -0.60
N PRO A 210 10.70 14.59 -1.34
CA PRO A 210 11.02 13.22 -1.72
C PRO A 210 11.62 12.46 -0.54
N LEU A 211 11.01 11.36 -0.13
CA LEU A 211 11.44 10.55 1.02
C LEU A 211 12.34 9.35 0.62
N GLY A 212 12.69 9.23 -0.66
CA GLY A 212 13.33 8.04 -1.20
C GLY A 212 12.34 6.88 -1.40
N GLN A 213 12.88 5.69 -1.69
CA GLN A 213 12.08 4.48 -1.90
C GLN A 213 11.69 3.76 -0.61
N LEU A 214 12.18 4.24 0.56
CA LEU A 214 11.96 3.63 1.87
C LEU A 214 11.93 2.09 1.81
N PRO A 215 12.99 1.45 1.28
CA PRO A 215 13.04 0.00 1.25
C PRO A 215 12.97 -0.53 2.70
N PRO A 216 12.34 -1.68 2.93
CA PRO A 216 12.44 -2.33 4.23
C PRO A 216 13.92 -2.47 4.61
N HIS A 217 14.23 -2.24 5.88
CA HIS A 217 15.59 -2.37 6.34
C HIS A 217 16.01 -3.85 6.22
N PHE A 218 17.20 -4.09 5.66
CA PHE A 218 17.88 -5.39 5.66
C PHE A 218 18.33 -5.71 7.10
N GLN A 219 17.41 -5.73 8.06
CA GLN A 219 17.74 -6.16 9.40
C GLN A 219 17.90 -7.68 9.37
N GLU A 220 18.91 -8.17 10.08
CA GLU A 220 19.24 -9.59 10.33
C GLU A 220 18.09 -10.39 11.02
N THR A 221 16.85 -9.91 10.96
CA THR A 221 15.65 -10.67 11.35
C THR A 221 15.39 -11.84 10.41
N GLU A 222 15.89 -11.79 9.18
CA GLU A 222 16.00 -12.98 8.35
C GLU A 222 17.28 -13.72 8.76
N ASN A 223 17.22 -14.45 9.88
CA ASN A 223 18.33 -15.30 10.31
C ASN A 223 18.80 -16.10 9.08
N PRO A 224 20.06 -15.92 8.60
CA PRO A 224 20.59 -16.64 7.44
C PRO A 224 20.59 -18.15 7.67
N SER A 225 20.48 -18.57 8.93
CA SER A 225 20.35 -19.95 9.39
C SER A 225 18.90 -20.34 9.68
N SER A 226 17.91 -19.50 9.36
CA SER A 226 16.50 -19.92 9.43
C SER A 226 16.31 -21.09 8.48
N ALA A 227 15.73 -22.18 8.99
CA ALA A 227 15.52 -23.39 8.20
C ALA A 227 14.77 -23.10 6.88
N ASN A 228 13.87 -22.11 6.90
CA ASN A 228 13.13 -21.64 5.74
C ASN A 228 14.05 -21.09 4.64
N TRP A 229 14.96 -20.16 4.98
CA TRP A 229 15.87 -19.57 3.99
C TRP A 229 16.86 -20.61 3.46
N VAL A 230 17.40 -21.47 4.32
CA VAL A 230 18.39 -22.49 3.90
C VAL A 230 17.83 -23.37 2.78
N SER A 231 16.62 -23.92 2.94
CA SER A 231 16.02 -24.77 1.90
C SER A 231 15.71 -24.00 0.60
N ILE A 232 15.22 -22.76 0.71
CA ILE A 232 14.97 -21.91 -0.47
C ILE A 232 16.29 -21.63 -1.20
N LYS A 233 17.33 -21.26 -0.46
CA LYS A 233 18.64 -20.93 -1.00
C LYS A 233 19.27 -22.12 -1.70
N GLU A 234 19.27 -23.30 -1.07
CA GLU A 234 19.81 -24.53 -1.67
C GLU A 234 19.14 -24.83 -3.01
N TRP A 235 17.81 -24.67 -3.09
CA TRP A 235 17.10 -24.87 -4.35
C TRP A 235 17.47 -23.81 -5.40
N LEU A 236 17.54 -22.53 -5.02
CA LEU A 236 17.93 -21.42 -5.91
C LEU A 236 19.37 -21.57 -6.41
N ASP A 237 20.30 -22.04 -5.57
CA ASP A 237 21.71 -22.28 -5.92
C ASP A 237 21.87 -23.36 -7.02
N THR A 238 20.86 -24.23 -7.23
CA THR A 238 20.87 -25.19 -8.34
C THR A 238 20.45 -24.58 -9.68
N LYS A 239 20.01 -23.33 -9.71
CA LYS A 239 19.44 -22.68 -10.90
C LYS A 239 20.45 -21.74 -11.55
N THR A 240 20.25 -21.49 -12.85
CA THR A 240 21.05 -20.51 -13.57
C THR A 240 20.73 -19.10 -13.06
N LYS A 241 21.74 -18.23 -12.99
CA LYS A 241 21.56 -16.84 -12.57
C LYS A 241 20.46 -16.15 -13.38
N GLY A 242 19.51 -15.50 -12.69
CA GLY A 242 18.41 -14.77 -13.32
C GLY A 242 17.39 -15.64 -14.07
N SER A 243 17.38 -16.95 -13.85
CA SER A 243 16.47 -17.87 -14.58
C SER A 243 15.19 -18.23 -13.83
N VAL A 244 15.03 -17.81 -12.58
CA VAL A 244 13.89 -18.19 -11.72
C VAL A 244 12.87 -17.06 -11.69
N LEU A 245 11.62 -17.38 -12.02
CA LEU A 245 10.49 -16.49 -11.78
C LEU A 245 10.08 -16.57 -10.31
N TYR A 246 10.19 -15.45 -9.59
CA TYR A 246 9.64 -15.33 -8.24
C TYR A 246 8.19 -14.81 -8.29
N ILE A 247 7.27 -15.52 -7.63
CA ILE A 247 5.86 -15.16 -7.55
C ILE A 247 5.48 -14.92 -6.09
N ALA A 248 5.13 -13.68 -5.76
CA ALA A 248 4.56 -13.30 -4.48
C ALA A 248 3.48 -12.25 -4.70
N LEU A 249 2.23 -12.60 -4.40
CA LEU A 249 1.09 -11.69 -4.54
C LEU A 249 0.91 -10.79 -3.30
N GLY A 250 1.71 -11.01 -2.27
CA GLY A 250 1.55 -10.36 -0.97
C GLY A 250 0.36 -10.93 -0.18
N SER A 251 0.02 -10.27 0.92
CA SER A 251 -1.04 -10.70 1.83
C SER A 251 -2.39 -10.03 1.54
N GLU A 252 -2.38 -8.93 0.77
CA GLU A 252 -3.57 -8.13 0.41
C GLU A 252 -4.26 -8.63 -0.87
N ALA A 253 -3.55 -9.38 -1.73
CA ALA A 253 -4.14 -9.96 -2.93
C ALA A 253 -4.63 -11.39 -2.66
N THR A 254 -5.94 -11.60 -2.79
CA THR A 254 -6.57 -12.92 -2.65
C THR A 254 -7.16 -13.36 -3.99
N PRO A 255 -6.39 -14.05 -4.85
CA PRO A 255 -6.94 -14.55 -6.11
C PRO A 255 -8.05 -15.57 -5.85
N ASN A 256 -9.08 -15.55 -6.69
CA ASN A 256 -10.11 -16.59 -6.66
C ASN A 256 -9.60 -17.91 -7.25
N GLN A 257 -10.40 -18.98 -7.15
CA GLN A 257 -10.00 -20.32 -7.61
C GLN A 257 -9.62 -20.35 -9.09
N ASP A 258 -10.36 -19.63 -9.95
CA ASP A 258 -10.11 -19.61 -11.39
C ASP A 258 -8.79 -18.89 -11.69
N GLN A 259 -8.57 -17.71 -11.10
CA GLN A 259 -7.32 -16.96 -11.23
C GLN A 259 -6.10 -17.76 -10.75
N LEU A 260 -6.24 -18.47 -9.63
CA LEU A 260 -5.20 -19.34 -9.10
C LEU A 260 -4.91 -20.51 -10.05
N THR A 261 -5.95 -21.11 -10.62
CA THR A 261 -5.85 -22.23 -11.56
C THR A 261 -5.16 -21.81 -12.85
N GLU A 262 -5.54 -20.66 -13.41
CA GLU A 262 -4.91 -20.10 -14.61
C GLU A 262 -3.45 -19.70 -14.36
N LEU A 263 -3.14 -19.12 -13.19
CA LEU A 263 -1.75 -18.83 -12.81
C LEU A 263 -0.92 -20.11 -12.75
N ALA A 264 -1.42 -21.15 -12.08
CA ALA A 264 -0.76 -22.44 -12.01
C ALA A 264 -0.56 -23.07 -13.41
N HIS A 265 -1.60 -23.05 -14.25
CA HIS A 265 -1.51 -23.56 -15.62
C HIS A 265 -0.50 -22.77 -16.47
N GLY A 266 -0.46 -21.44 -16.34
CA GLY A 266 0.54 -20.59 -16.99
C GLY A 266 1.98 -20.91 -16.56
N LEU A 267 2.21 -21.14 -15.26
CA LEU A 267 3.50 -21.60 -14.74
C LEU A 267 3.88 -22.98 -15.30
N GLU A 268 2.92 -23.89 -15.41
CA GLU A 268 3.14 -25.19 -16.04
C GLU A 268 3.58 -25.04 -17.50
N LEU A 269 2.81 -24.30 -18.31
CA LEU A 269 3.06 -24.11 -19.74
C LEU A 269 4.34 -23.32 -20.04
N SER A 270 4.74 -22.39 -19.17
CA SER A 270 5.94 -21.57 -19.36
C SER A 270 7.24 -22.39 -19.42
N GLN A 271 7.25 -23.59 -18.81
CA GLN A 271 8.44 -24.41 -18.60
C GLN A 271 9.60 -23.71 -17.87
N LEU A 272 9.37 -22.49 -17.34
CA LEU A 272 10.39 -21.75 -16.60
C LEU A 272 10.55 -22.32 -15.18
N PRO A 273 11.76 -22.24 -14.60
CA PRO A 273 11.93 -22.42 -13.17
C PRO A 273 11.17 -21.33 -12.40
N PHE A 274 10.48 -21.70 -11.33
CA PHE A 274 9.73 -20.74 -10.53
C PHE A 274 9.76 -21.03 -9.03
N LEU A 275 9.73 -19.97 -8.24
CA LEU A 275 9.53 -20.00 -6.79
C LEU A 275 8.27 -19.22 -6.46
N TRP A 276 7.23 -19.91 -6.01
CA TRP A 276 5.96 -19.29 -5.66
C TRP A 276 5.78 -19.25 -4.14
N ALA A 277 5.87 -18.06 -3.55
CA ALA A 277 5.45 -17.79 -2.18
C ALA A 277 3.91 -17.80 -2.10
N PHE A 278 3.35 -18.99 -1.91
CA PHE A 278 1.92 -19.23 -1.90
C PHE A 278 1.36 -19.12 -0.47
N ARG A 279 0.95 -17.91 -0.10
CA ARG A 279 0.25 -17.64 1.16
C ARG A 279 -1.24 -17.46 0.89
N LYS A 280 -2.09 -18.17 1.62
CA LYS A 280 -3.55 -17.98 1.58
C LYS A 280 -4.07 -17.49 2.93
N PRO A 281 -5.05 -16.58 2.97
CA PRO A 281 -5.77 -16.25 4.21
C PRO A 281 -6.35 -17.52 4.86
N ALA A 282 -6.46 -17.52 6.18
CA ALA A 282 -7.04 -18.66 6.91
C ALA A 282 -8.48 -18.98 6.45
N THR A 283 -9.22 -17.96 6.03
CA THR A 283 -10.58 -18.03 5.49
C THR A 283 -10.65 -18.52 4.05
N SER A 284 -9.54 -18.54 3.32
CA SER A 284 -9.52 -18.88 1.89
C SER A 284 -9.57 -20.39 1.67
N THR A 285 -10.50 -20.82 0.81
CA THR A 285 -10.73 -22.22 0.43
C THR A 285 -10.01 -22.63 -0.86
N VAL A 286 -9.30 -21.70 -1.50
CA VAL A 286 -8.63 -21.96 -2.78
C VAL A 286 -7.56 -23.04 -2.64
N LYS A 287 -7.43 -23.86 -3.68
CA LYS A 287 -6.50 -24.98 -3.74
C LYS A 287 -5.73 -24.95 -5.05
N LEU A 288 -4.46 -25.32 -4.98
CA LEU A 288 -3.68 -25.57 -6.20
C LEU A 288 -4.33 -26.70 -7.01
N PRO A 289 -4.21 -26.67 -8.35
CA PRO A 289 -4.70 -27.76 -9.20
C PRO A 289 -4.10 -29.10 -8.79
N ASP A 290 -4.92 -30.15 -8.84
CA ASP A 290 -4.48 -31.49 -8.44
C ASP A 290 -3.23 -31.92 -9.21
N GLY A 291 -2.21 -32.36 -8.48
CA GLY A 291 -0.94 -32.81 -9.06
C GLY A 291 -0.01 -31.70 -9.57
N PHE A 292 -0.33 -30.41 -9.41
CA PHE A 292 0.51 -29.29 -9.85
C PHE A 292 1.95 -29.38 -9.33
N GLU A 293 2.14 -29.59 -8.02
CA GLU A 293 3.47 -29.69 -7.40
C GLU A 293 4.27 -30.88 -7.97
N LYS A 294 3.60 -31.99 -8.31
CA LYS A 294 4.23 -33.16 -8.93
C LYS A 294 4.61 -32.91 -10.39
N ARG A 295 3.74 -32.27 -11.18
CA ARG A 295 4.01 -31.95 -12.60
C ARG A 295 5.11 -30.90 -12.76
N THR A 296 5.36 -30.12 -11.72
CA THR A 296 6.38 -29.07 -11.72
C THR A 296 7.62 -29.43 -10.90
N GLU A 297 7.74 -30.69 -10.45
CA GLU A 297 8.85 -31.16 -9.65
C GLU A 297 10.21 -30.87 -10.32
N GLY A 298 11.20 -30.47 -9.52
CA GLY A 298 12.55 -30.09 -9.97
C GLY A 298 12.68 -28.68 -10.56
N ARG A 299 11.63 -28.16 -11.23
CA ARG A 299 11.62 -26.80 -11.81
C ARG A 299 10.81 -25.78 -11.02
N GLY A 300 9.80 -26.21 -10.28
CA GLY A 300 8.94 -25.37 -9.48
C GLY A 300 9.13 -25.63 -7.99
N MET A 301 9.04 -24.58 -7.19
CA MET A 301 8.97 -24.66 -5.74
C MET A 301 7.79 -23.83 -5.22
N VAL A 302 6.83 -24.49 -4.56
CA VAL A 302 5.71 -23.82 -3.90
C VAL A 302 6.02 -23.70 -2.41
N TRP A 303 6.18 -22.48 -1.93
CA TRP A 303 6.48 -22.17 -0.54
C TRP A 303 5.23 -21.68 0.19
N LYS A 304 4.69 -22.51 1.10
CA LYS A 304 3.46 -22.23 1.86
C LYS A 304 3.69 -21.46 3.16
N GLY A 305 4.95 -21.35 3.59
CA GLY A 305 5.36 -20.62 4.79
C GLY A 305 5.67 -19.16 4.53
N TRP A 306 6.21 -18.48 5.54
CA TRP A 306 6.78 -17.15 5.34
C TRP A 306 8.02 -17.25 4.43
N ALA A 307 8.06 -16.43 3.39
CA ALA A 307 9.15 -16.39 2.41
C ALA A 307 10.05 -15.15 2.69
N PRO A 308 11.36 -15.34 2.87
CA PRO A 308 12.34 -14.27 3.02
C PRO A 308 12.51 -13.48 1.71
N GLN A 309 11.55 -12.58 1.44
CA GLN A 309 11.40 -11.94 0.13
C GLN A 309 12.64 -11.14 -0.28
N LEU A 310 13.29 -10.46 0.67
CA LEU A 310 14.51 -9.68 0.37
C LEU A 310 15.67 -10.59 -0.02
N ASN A 311 15.86 -11.70 0.71
CA ASN A 311 16.92 -12.65 0.38
C ASN A 311 16.66 -13.36 -0.96
N ILE A 312 15.40 -13.68 -1.27
CA ILE A 312 15.01 -14.27 -2.56
C ILE A 312 15.29 -13.31 -3.71
N LEU A 313 14.88 -12.04 -3.60
CA LEU A 313 15.09 -11.03 -4.64
C LEU A 313 16.57 -10.63 -4.79
N GLY A 314 17.38 -10.82 -3.74
CA GLY A 314 18.81 -10.53 -3.74
C GLY A 314 19.72 -11.66 -4.21
N HIS A 315 19.19 -12.87 -4.45
CA HIS A 315 19.93 -14.03 -4.98
C HIS A 315 20.25 -13.86 -6.48
#